data_AF-A0A0X3W197-F1
#
_entry.id   AF-A0A0X3W197-F1
#
_cell.length_a   1.000
_cell.length_b   1.000
_cell.length_c   1.000
_cell.angle_alpha   90.00
_cell.angle_beta   90.00
_cell.angle_gamma   90.00
#
_symmetry.space_group_name_H-M   'P 1'
#
loop_
_entity.id
_entity.type
_entity.pdbx_description
1 polymer ?
#
loop_
_entity_poly.entity_id
_entity_poly.type
_entity_poly.pdbx_seq_one_letter_code
_entity_poly.pdbx_strand_id
1 'polypeptide(L)'
;MGVEEWRSKAGPWARAQMPDDQELDVVLTQWTRTPDGQWWAECEAILPARYQHDDGRTRVTGAPTPISVPSDRVTPIAGEDYSGVPVDGAVAGRQWVLEKLHQYREEDPARRLHRRDCWQVRGEHERITTEDAVERIGRRAAAVCDVCRPDRALRH
;
A
#
# COMPACT_ATOMS: atom_id res chain seq x y z
N MET A 1 7.27 6.49 -15.73
CA MET A 1 7.12 6.89 -14.33
C MET A 1 8.51 7.01 -13.75
N GLY A 2 8.90 8.20 -13.30
CA GLY A 2 10.22 8.42 -12.71
C GLY A 2 10.32 7.82 -11.31
N VAL A 3 11.53 7.57 -10.82
CA VAL A 3 11.77 7.05 -9.46
C VAL A 3 11.16 7.97 -8.39
N GLU A 4 11.24 9.28 -8.58
CA GLU A 4 10.66 10.28 -7.66
C GLU A 4 9.12 10.28 -7.65
N GLU A 5 8.49 10.05 -8.79
CA GLU A 5 7.03 9.96 -8.91
C GLU A 5 6.49 8.68 -8.25
N TRP A 6 7.30 7.61 -8.20
CA TRP A 6 6.99 6.40 -7.46
C TRP A 6 7.22 6.58 -5.95
N ARG A 7 8.31 7.27 -5.56
CA ARG A 7 8.65 7.56 -4.15
C ARG A 7 7.51 8.27 -3.41
N SER A 8 6.77 9.18 -4.06
CA SER A 8 5.69 9.91 -3.39
C SER A 8 4.37 9.14 -3.27
N LYS A 9 4.16 8.07 -4.06
CA LYS A 9 2.88 7.33 -4.08
C LYS A 9 2.88 6.02 -3.28
N ALA A 10 4.05 5.49 -2.91
CA ALA A 10 4.16 4.12 -2.39
C ALA A 10 3.91 3.98 -0.88
N GLY A 11 4.18 5.01 -0.08
CA GLY A 11 4.16 4.97 1.39
C GLY A 11 5.51 5.42 1.97
N PRO A 12 5.66 5.50 3.30
CA PRO A 12 6.88 5.99 3.91
C PRO A 12 8.04 5.00 3.74
N TRP A 13 9.21 5.54 3.46
CA TRP A 13 10.42 4.75 3.24
C TRP A 13 11.08 4.37 4.56
N ALA A 14 11.66 3.18 4.66
CA ALA A 14 12.47 2.74 5.79
C ALA A 14 13.72 2.04 5.28
N ARG A 15 14.76 1.95 6.11
CA ARG A 15 15.96 1.18 5.82
C ARG A 15 15.84 -0.19 6.45
N ALA A 16 15.89 -1.24 5.64
CA ALA A 16 15.87 -2.63 6.08
C ALA A 16 17.27 -3.25 5.96
N GLN A 17 17.69 -3.97 6.99
CA GLN A 17 18.91 -4.77 6.99
C GLN A 17 18.58 -6.24 6.65
N MET A 18 19.20 -6.75 5.59
CA MET A 18 19.03 -8.10 5.09
C MET A 18 19.82 -9.12 5.94
N PRO A 19 19.55 -10.44 5.79
CA PRO A 19 20.29 -11.47 6.53
C PRO A 19 21.80 -11.50 6.29
N ASP A 20 22.25 -10.99 5.14
CA ASP A 20 23.65 -10.88 4.74
C ASP A 20 24.26 -9.49 4.98
N ASP A 21 23.63 -8.72 5.88
CA ASP A 21 24.00 -7.35 6.28
C ASP A 21 23.89 -6.29 5.17
N GLN A 22 23.35 -6.63 4.00
CA GLN A 22 23.01 -5.63 2.99
C GLN A 22 21.89 -4.71 3.49
N GLU A 23 21.95 -3.45 3.12
CA GLU A 23 20.88 -2.48 3.41
C GLU A 23 20.07 -2.19 2.16
N LEU A 24 18.74 -2.23 2.29
CA LEU A 24 17.80 -1.84 1.26
C LEU A 24 16.88 -0.75 1.78
N ASP A 25 16.70 0.30 0.98
CA ASP A 25 15.59 1.22 1.20
C ASP A 25 14.31 0.54 0.69
N VAL A 26 13.32 0.42 1.59
CA VAL A 26 12.06 -0.28 1.34
C VAL A 26 10.89 0.62 1.68
N VAL A 27 9.74 0.35 1.09
CA VAL A 27 8.49 1.03 1.45
C VAL A 27 7.83 0.24 2.57
N LEU A 28 7.67 0.85 3.74
CA LEU A 28 6.99 0.23 4.87
C LEU A 28 5.48 0.25 4.64
N THR A 29 4.85 -0.92 4.66
CA THR A 29 3.44 -1.05 4.27
C THR A 29 2.53 -1.52 5.40
N GLN A 30 3.06 -2.21 6.40
CA GLN A 30 2.35 -2.63 7.61
C GLN A 30 3.35 -3.11 8.67
N TRP A 31 2.96 -3.06 9.94
CA TRP A 31 3.57 -3.84 11.02
C TRP A 31 2.70 -5.05 11.33
N THR A 32 3.28 -6.24 11.46
CA THR A 32 2.60 -7.48 11.85
C THR A 32 3.19 -8.03 13.14
N ARG A 33 2.35 -8.66 13.98
CA ARG A 33 2.83 -9.33 15.18
C ARG A 33 2.56 -10.82 15.07
N THR A 34 3.62 -11.61 15.05
CA THR A 34 3.51 -13.07 14.99
C THR A 34 3.04 -13.65 16.34
N PRO A 35 2.51 -14.88 16.39
CA PRO A 35 1.98 -15.48 17.64
C PRO A 35 3.01 -15.64 18.77
N ASP A 36 4.29 -15.70 18.43
CA ASP A 36 5.42 -15.68 19.37
C ASP A 36 5.69 -14.28 19.96
N GLY A 37 4.95 -13.27 19.53
CA GLY A 37 5.02 -11.91 20.01
C GLY A 37 6.02 -11.00 19.29
N GLN A 38 6.77 -11.52 18.31
CA GLN A 38 7.74 -10.76 17.51
C GLN A 38 7.03 -9.80 16.56
N TRP A 39 7.55 -8.57 16.44
CA TRP A 39 7.09 -7.60 15.45
C TRP A 39 7.87 -7.73 14.15
N TRP A 40 7.14 -7.61 13.05
CA TRP A 40 7.65 -7.68 11.69
C TRP A 40 7.17 -6.47 10.90
N ALA A 41 8.06 -5.89 10.13
CA ALA A 41 7.76 -4.88 9.12
C ALA A 41 7.43 -5.59 7.81
N GLU A 42 6.20 -5.42 7.31
CA GLU A 42 5.80 -5.83 5.97
C GLU A 42 6.13 -4.70 4.99
N CYS A 43 7.02 -4.99 4.05
CA CYS A 43 7.63 -4.00 3.19
C CYS A 43 7.52 -4.38 1.71
N GLU A 44 7.70 -3.40 0.83
CA GLU A 44 7.94 -3.61 -0.59
C GLU A 44 9.36 -3.13 -0.93
N ALA A 45 10.21 -4.03 -1.43
CA ALA A 45 11.54 -3.71 -1.95
C ALA A 45 11.50 -3.58 -3.48
N ILE A 46 12.19 -2.60 -4.05
CA ILE A 46 12.32 -2.49 -5.51
C ILE A 46 13.46 -3.40 -5.96
N LEU A 47 13.10 -4.53 -6.57
CA LEU A 47 14.07 -5.51 -7.07
C LEU A 47 14.09 -5.55 -8.59
N PRO A 48 15.21 -6.00 -9.21
CA PRO A 48 15.27 -6.22 -10.64
C PRO A 48 14.22 -7.23 -11.11
N ALA A 49 13.46 -6.85 -12.12
CA ALA A 49 12.47 -7.66 -12.79
C ALA A 49 12.69 -7.64 -14.30
N ARG A 50 12.29 -8.72 -14.98
CA ARG A 50 12.34 -8.81 -16.43
C ARG A 50 11.04 -8.30 -17.03
N TYR A 51 11.14 -7.24 -17.83
CA TYR A 51 10.04 -6.79 -18.69
C TYR A 51 10.24 -7.35 -20.10
N GLN A 52 9.18 -7.90 -20.69
CA GLN A 52 9.17 -8.37 -22.07
C GLN A 52 8.25 -7.48 -22.90
N HIS A 53 8.78 -6.92 -23.98
CA HIS A 53 8.03 -6.14 -24.95
C HIS A 53 7.24 -7.07 -25.89
N ASP A 54 6.20 -6.53 -26.53
CA ASP A 54 5.36 -7.28 -27.48
C ASP A 54 6.17 -7.82 -28.68
N ASP A 55 7.31 -7.20 -28.99
CA ASP A 55 8.24 -7.63 -30.04
C ASP A 55 9.22 -8.74 -29.60
N GLY A 56 9.08 -9.25 -28.38
CA GLY A 56 9.92 -10.32 -27.82
C GLY A 56 11.23 -9.88 -27.20
N ARG A 57 11.60 -8.59 -27.30
CA ARG A 57 12.80 -8.07 -26.61
C ARG A 57 12.57 -7.99 -25.10
N THR A 58 13.63 -8.24 -24.33
CA THR A 58 13.59 -8.12 -22.87
C THR A 58 14.44 -6.96 -22.38
N ARG A 59 14.03 -6.36 -21.26
CA ARG A 59 14.81 -5.35 -20.54
C ARG A 59 14.67 -5.55 -19.03
N VAL A 60 15.67 -5.08 -18.28
CA VAL A 60 15.59 -5.01 -16.82
C VAL A 60 14.75 -3.78 -16.42
N THR A 61 13.87 -3.97 -15.45
CA THR A 61 13.07 -2.91 -14.80
C THR A 61 13.12 -3.11 -13.29
N GLY A 62 12.68 -2.14 -12.51
CA GLY A 62 12.36 -2.35 -11.09
C GLY A 62 10.91 -2.82 -10.93
N ALA A 63 10.67 -3.74 -9.99
CA ALA A 63 9.33 -4.11 -9.56
C ALA A 63 9.25 -4.17 -8.02
N PRO A 64 8.14 -3.70 -7.41
CA PRO A 64 7.90 -3.89 -5.99
C PRO A 64 7.77 -5.38 -5.68
N THR A 65 8.60 -5.86 -4.76
CA THR A 65 8.61 -7.24 -4.27
C THR A 65 8.30 -7.23 -2.78
N PRO A 66 7.24 -7.92 -2.33
CA PRO A 66 6.94 -8.04 -0.91
C PRO A 66 8.05 -8.76 -0.15
N ILE A 67 8.46 -8.21 0.98
CA ILE A 67 9.37 -8.84 1.95
C ILE A 67 8.88 -8.57 3.37
N SER A 68 9.23 -9.45 4.30
CA SER A 68 8.97 -9.26 5.74
C SER A 68 10.30 -9.18 6.47
N VAL A 69 10.47 -8.15 7.29
CA VAL A 69 11.73 -7.85 7.99
C VAL A 69 11.47 -7.78 9.50
N PRO A 70 12.27 -8.43 10.35
CA PRO A 70 12.15 -8.27 11.80
C PRO A 70 12.23 -6.80 12.21
N SER A 71 11.44 -6.38 13.20
CA SER A 71 11.36 -4.96 13.60
C SER A 71 12.70 -4.38 14.05
N ASP A 72 13.57 -5.19 14.64
CA ASP A 72 14.93 -4.83 15.06
C ASP A 72 15.92 -4.69 13.90
N ARG A 73 15.50 -5.05 12.68
CA ARG A 73 16.26 -4.90 11.42
C ARG A 73 15.65 -3.88 10.46
N VAL A 74 14.70 -3.06 10.93
CA VAL A 74 14.14 -1.94 10.17
C VAL A 74 14.36 -0.65 10.94
N THR A 75 14.92 0.35 10.26
CA THR A 75 15.15 1.69 10.80
C THR A 75 14.34 2.71 10.00
N PRO A 76 13.45 3.49 10.65
CA PRO A 76 12.79 4.62 10.01
C PRO A 76 13.79 5.65 9.46
N ILE A 77 13.52 6.18 8.27
CA ILE A 77 14.25 7.28 7.66
C ILE A 77 13.68 8.61 8.20
N ALA A 78 14.57 9.51 8.62
CA ALA A 78 14.18 10.80 9.17
C ALA A 78 13.41 11.65 8.14
N GLY A 79 12.28 12.22 8.57
CA GLY A 79 11.44 13.09 7.75
C GLY A 79 10.31 12.39 6.99
N GLU A 80 10.27 11.06 6.96
CA GLU A 80 9.14 10.29 6.45
C GLU A 80 7.98 10.29 7.47
N ASP A 81 6.74 10.31 6.98
CA ASP A 81 5.53 10.25 7.82
C ASP A 81 4.99 8.81 7.93
N TYR A 82 5.12 8.24 9.12
CA TYR A 82 4.67 6.87 9.41
C TYR A 82 3.30 6.77 10.06
N SER A 83 2.62 7.91 10.29
CA SER A 83 1.32 7.92 10.97
C SER A 83 0.26 7.08 10.26
N GLY A 84 0.39 6.94 8.93
CA GLY A 84 -0.48 6.11 8.10
C GLY A 84 -0.09 4.63 7.99
N VAL A 85 1.02 4.18 8.59
CA VAL A 85 1.45 2.77 8.51
C VAL A 85 0.62 1.91 9.44
N PRO A 86 -0.14 0.94 8.91
CA PRO A 86 -1.01 0.13 9.76
C PRO A 86 -0.21 -0.80 10.64
N VAL A 87 -0.66 -1.00 11.87
CA VAL A 87 -0.05 -1.90 12.85
C VAL A 87 -1.02 -3.05 13.12
N ASP A 88 -0.55 -4.30 13.16
CA ASP A 88 -1.39 -5.44 13.48
C ASP A 88 -1.96 -5.30 14.88
N GLY A 89 -3.26 -5.55 15.02
CA GLY A 89 -4.05 -5.06 16.15
C GLY A 89 -4.75 -3.70 15.94
N ALA A 90 -4.34 -2.87 14.96
CA ALA A 90 -5.18 -1.81 14.36
C ALA A 90 -6.26 -2.39 13.41
N VAL A 91 -6.60 -3.66 13.65
CA VAL A 91 -7.38 -4.61 12.88
C VAL A 91 -6.70 -5.01 11.57
N ALA A 92 -6.04 -6.18 11.62
CA ALA A 92 -5.64 -6.97 10.46
C ALA A 92 -6.72 -6.87 9.36
N GLY A 93 -6.43 -6.14 8.28
CA GLY A 93 -7.35 -5.97 7.15
C GLY A 93 -8.03 -4.60 6.98
N ARG A 94 -7.73 -3.59 7.81
CA ARG A 94 -8.23 -2.19 7.68
C ARG A 94 -7.25 -1.27 6.95
N GLN A 95 -6.77 -1.69 5.79
CA GLN A 95 -6.01 -0.82 4.88
C GLN A 95 -6.89 -0.44 3.71
N TRP A 96 -6.90 0.84 3.35
CA TRP A 96 -7.87 1.38 2.39
C TRP A 96 -7.17 2.00 1.19
N VAL A 97 -7.73 1.74 0.02
CA VAL A 97 -7.30 2.38 -1.22
C VAL A 97 -8.48 3.04 -1.90
N LEU A 98 -8.22 4.21 -2.48
CA LEU A 98 -9.18 5.00 -3.22
C LEU A 98 -8.85 4.92 -4.70
N GLU A 99 -9.63 4.13 -5.44
CA GLU A 99 -9.52 4.00 -6.88
C GLU A 99 -10.17 5.20 -7.56
N LYS A 100 -9.48 5.77 -8.56
CA LYS A 100 -10.04 6.78 -9.46
C LYS A 100 -10.84 6.12 -10.58
N LEU A 101 -12.13 6.46 -10.64
CA LEU A 101 -13.03 5.96 -11.68
C LEU A 101 -13.12 6.95 -12.83
N HIS A 102 -13.32 6.41 -14.03
CA HIS A 102 -13.70 7.21 -15.18
C HIS A 102 -15.20 7.56 -15.09
N GLN A 103 -15.53 8.85 -15.10
CA GLN A 103 -16.91 9.32 -15.06
C GLN A 103 -17.44 9.45 -16.48
N TYR A 104 -18.56 8.78 -16.79
CA TYR A 104 -19.26 8.95 -18.06
C TYR A 104 -20.37 10.00 -17.96
N ARG A 105 -20.90 10.21 -16.75
CA ARG A 105 -21.90 11.22 -16.40
C ARG A 105 -21.44 11.98 -15.16
N GLU A 106 -21.94 13.21 -15.00
CA GLU A 106 -21.61 14.07 -13.85
C GLU A 106 -22.00 13.44 -12.51
N GLU A 107 -23.06 12.63 -12.50
CA GLU A 107 -23.57 11.91 -11.32
C GLU A 107 -22.79 10.64 -10.97
N ASP A 108 -21.92 10.15 -11.88
CA ASP A 108 -21.16 8.92 -11.63
C ASP A 108 -20.09 9.17 -10.56
N PRO A 109 -19.81 8.21 -9.66
CA PRO A 109 -18.80 8.39 -8.63
C PRO A 109 -17.40 8.53 -9.24
N ALA A 110 -16.68 9.61 -8.91
CA ALA A 110 -15.30 9.84 -9.35
C ALA A 110 -14.26 8.96 -8.62
N ARG A 111 -14.65 8.35 -7.50
CA ARG A 111 -13.79 7.61 -6.59
C ARG A 111 -14.52 6.42 -6.00
N ARG A 112 -13.81 5.31 -5.81
CA ARG A 112 -14.31 4.12 -5.10
C ARG A 112 -13.32 3.70 -4.03
N LEU A 113 -13.84 3.41 -2.84
CA LEU A 113 -13.07 2.90 -1.72
C LEU A 113 -13.03 1.37 -1.75
N HIS A 114 -11.85 0.83 -1.52
CA HIS A 114 -11.61 -0.61 -1.40
C HIS A 114 -10.77 -0.92 -0.17
N ARG A 115 -10.83 -2.18 0.28
CA ARG A 115 -9.72 -2.77 1.05
C ARG A 115 -8.51 -2.91 0.13
N ARG A 116 -7.29 -2.72 0.66
CA ARG A 116 -6.04 -2.80 -0.14
C ARG A 116 -5.89 -4.13 -0.87
N ASP A 117 -6.31 -5.23 -0.26
CA ASP A 117 -6.24 -6.59 -0.82
C ASP A 117 -7.42 -6.93 -1.77
N CYS A 118 -8.25 -5.95 -2.15
CA CYS A 118 -9.37 -6.18 -3.03
C CYS A 118 -8.91 -6.42 -4.48
N TRP A 119 -9.17 -7.61 -5.00
CA TRP A 119 -8.84 -8.00 -6.39
C TRP A 119 -9.51 -7.16 -7.49
N GLN A 120 -10.54 -6.36 -7.15
CA GLN A 120 -11.20 -5.47 -8.10
C GLN A 120 -10.48 -4.14 -8.33
N VAL A 121 -9.49 -3.79 -7.51
CA VAL A 121 -8.71 -2.57 -7.72
C VAL A 121 -7.86 -2.77 -8.97
N ARG A 122 -8.13 -2.02 -10.04
CA ARG A 122 -7.44 -2.16 -11.34
C ARG A 122 -6.92 -0.83 -11.88
N GLY A 123 -7.48 0.29 -11.45
CA GLY A 123 -7.11 1.64 -11.89
C GLY A 123 -6.01 2.30 -11.05
N GLU A 124 -5.77 3.59 -11.35
CA GLU A 124 -4.96 4.45 -10.50
C GLU A 124 -5.63 4.55 -9.12
N HIS A 125 -4.85 4.30 -8.07
CA HIS A 125 -5.35 4.27 -6.71
C HIS A 125 -4.38 4.95 -5.76
N GLU A 126 -4.94 5.49 -4.68
CA GLU A 126 -4.23 6.17 -3.61
C GLU A 126 -4.47 5.43 -2.29
N ARG A 127 -3.42 5.21 -1.50
CA ARG A 127 -3.56 4.67 -0.14
C ARG A 127 -4.06 5.79 0.77
N ILE A 128 -5.06 5.51 1.59
CA ILE A 128 -5.62 6.50 2.52
C ILE A 128 -5.71 5.91 3.93
N THR A 129 -5.74 6.81 4.93
CA THR A 129 -5.89 6.41 6.33
C THR A 129 -7.30 5.89 6.62
N THR A 130 -7.48 5.20 7.75
CA THR A 130 -8.82 4.80 8.22
C THR A 130 -9.71 5.99 8.50
N GLU A 131 -9.16 7.06 9.06
CA GLU A 131 -9.89 8.29 9.36
C GLU A 131 -10.41 8.95 8.08
N ASP A 132 -9.54 9.08 7.05
CA ASP A 132 -9.95 9.54 5.72
C ASP A 132 -11.00 8.64 5.10
N ALA A 133 -10.86 7.31 5.22
CA ALA A 133 -11.82 6.36 4.68
C ALA A 133 -13.21 6.53 5.32
N VAL A 134 -13.28 6.71 6.64
CA VAL A 134 -14.52 7.03 7.37
C VAL A 134 -15.10 8.36 6.91
N GLU A 135 -14.27 9.41 6.82
CA GLU A 135 -14.71 10.75 6.39
C GLU A 135 -15.30 10.73 4.98
N ARG A 136 -14.62 10.07 4.04
CA ARG A 136 -15.02 9.98 2.62
C ARG A 136 -16.35 9.25 2.47
N ILE A 137 -16.56 8.15 3.21
CA ILE A 137 -17.86 7.46 3.23
C ILE A 137 -18.92 8.36 3.86
N GLY A 138 -18.63 8.97 5.01
CA GLY A 138 -19.57 9.83 5.74
C GLY A 138 -20.08 10.99 4.90
N ARG A 139 -19.21 11.62 4.12
CA ARG A 139 -19.55 12.71 3.19
C ARG A 139 -20.08 12.26 1.83
N ARG A 140 -20.19 10.94 1.60
CA ARG A 140 -20.52 10.34 0.29
C ARG A 140 -19.58 10.82 -0.83
N ALA A 141 -18.34 11.16 -0.49
CA ALA A 141 -17.31 11.61 -1.43
C ALA A 141 -16.61 10.46 -2.16
N ALA A 142 -16.92 9.21 -1.78
CA ALA A 142 -16.45 8.00 -2.45
C ALA A 142 -17.55 6.93 -2.45
N ALA A 143 -17.68 6.21 -3.56
CA ALA A 143 -18.50 5.00 -3.60
C ALA A 143 -17.82 3.88 -2.80
N VAL A 144 -18.61 2.97 -2.24
CA VAL A 144 -18.12 1.79 -1.53
C VAL A 144 -18.03 0.63 -2.52
N CYS A 145 -16.89 -0.05 -2.58
CA CYS A 145 -16.78 -1.30 -3.32
C CYS A 145 -17.73 -2.36 -2.73
N ASP A 146 -18.60 -2.90 -3.57
CA ASP A 146 -19.58 -3.93 -3.26
C ASP A 146 -18.93 -5.30 -3.00
N VAL A 147 -17.75 -5.55 -3.56
CA VAL A 147 -17.00 -6.81 -3.40
C VAL A 147 -16.31 -6.88 -2.03
N CYS A 148 -15.40 -5.94 -1.73
CA CYS A 148 -14.63 -6.00 -0.48
C CYS A 148 -15.33 -5.35 0.72
N ARG A 149 -16.47 -4.66 0.50
CA ARG A 149 -17.33 -4.05 1.53
C ARG A 149 -16.55 -3.34 2.65
N PRO A 150 -15.71 -2.34 2.31
CA PRO A 150 -14.89 -1.65 3.30
C PRO A 150 -15.75 -0.94 4.36
N ASP A 151 -16.98 -0.55 4.00
CA ASP A 151 -17.97 0.02 4.91
C ASP A 151 -18.27 -0.86 6.14
N ARG A 152 -18.22 -2.19 5.99
CA ARG A 152 -18.49 -3.11 7.10
C ARG A 152 -17.33 -3.17 8.08
N ALA A 153 -16.12 -3.16 7.55
CA ALA A 153 -14.90 -3.21 8.36
C ALA A 153 -14.62 -1.86 9.06
N LEU A 154 -15.21 -0.76 8.59
CA LEU A 154 -15.10 0.60 9.17
C LEU A 154 -16.16 0.94 10.24
N ARG A 155 -17.14 0.07 10.51
CA ARG A 155 -18.22 0.31 11.51
C ARG A 155 -17.86 -0.15 12.93
N HIS A 156 -16.64 -0.61 13.14
CA HIS A 156 -16.12 -1.18 14.38
C HIS A 156 -14.72 -0.64 14.65
#